data_AF-A0A443SIH1-F1
#
_entry.id   AF-A0A443SIH1-F1
#
_cell.length_a   1.000
_cell.length_b   1.000
_cell.length_c   1.000
_cell.angle_alpha   90.00
_cell.angle_beta   90.00
_cell.angle_gamma   90.00
#
_symmetry.space_group_name_H-M   'P 1'
#
loop_
_entity.id
_entity.type
_entity.pdbx_description
1 polymer ?
#
loop_
_entity_poly.entity_id
_entity_poly.type
_entity_poly.pdbx_seq_one_letter_code
_entity_poly.pdbx_strand_id
1 'polypeptide(L)'
;IALLKYITVNESDLLKKSNIFELAYQTVNIFNLFITYGDTFLPSPQSYDDLYYEIIRMHTIFDNLYAFALRHSSTEGATYRETAARLANSLINIKAIIAHFNSKIDTWSAANQVFPLTEEQVLEVIRNNYDTLTLKLQDGLDLYETYSADRPSEAQYFVNVVKSMVFDYRELHSEISVKEQQLIMQEVLTYTAQQCIT
;
A
#
# COMPACT_ATOMS: atom_id res chain seq x y z
N ILE A 1 -5.78 -1.12 3.97
CA ILE A 1 -7.14 -1.43 3.46
C ILE A 1 -8.09 -0.22 3.50
N ALA A 2 -8.12 0.57 4.59
CA ALA A 2 -9.02 1.74 4.70
C ALA A 2 -8.90 2.76 3.54
N LEU A 3 -7.69 3.02 3.04
CA LEU A 3 -7.48 3.87 1.87
C LEU A 3 -8.20 3.34 0.62
N LEU A 4 -8.07 2.04 0.33
CA LEU A 4 -8.75 1.42 -0.82
C LEU A 4 -10.28 1.51 -0.67
N LYS A 5 -10.81 1.31 0.56
CA LYS A 5 -12.22 1.53 0.86
C LYS A 5 -12.66 2.96 0.54
N TYR A 6 -11.88 3.95 0.98
CA TYR A 6 -12.16 5.35 0.72
C TYR A 6 -12.20 5.64 -0.79
N ILE A 7 -11.25 5.11 -1.54
CA ILE A 7 -11.19 5.24 -3.00
C ILE A 7 -12.45 4.64 -3.65
N THR A 8 -12.83 3.42 -3.29
CA THR A 8 -14.01 2.75 -3.89
C THR A 8 -15.32 3.44 -3.54
N VAL A 9 -15.44 4.01 -2.33
CA VAL A 9 -16.66 4.72 -1.90
C VAL A 9 -16.82 6.07 -2.60
N ASN A 10 -15.71 6.74 -2.93
CA ASN A 10 -15.70 8.09 -3.49
C ASN A 10 -15.26 8.14 -4.96
N GLU A 11 -15.36 7.02 -5.69
CA GLU A 11 -14.79 6.85 -7.03
C GLU A 11 -15.23 7.95 -8.01
N SER A 12 -16.52 8.29 -8.04
CA SER A 12 -17.12 9.28 -8.96
C SER A 12 -16.56 10.69 -8.81
N ASP A 13 -16.15 11.08 -7.61
CA ASP A 13 -15.63 12.41 -7.32
C ASP A 13 -14.11 12.47 -7.46
N LEU A 14 -13.41 11.41 -7.08
CA LEU A 14 -11.95 11.32 -7.15
C LEU A 14 -11.44 11.25 -8.60
N LEU A 15 -12.14 10.53 -9.47
CA LEU A 15 -11.79 10.39 -10.89
C LEU A 15 -11.73 11.72 -11.64
N LYS A 16 -12.59 12.68 -11.28
CA LYS A 16 -12.64 14.00 -11.91
C LYS A 16 -11.42 14.85 -11.57
N LYS A 17 -10.72 14.53 -10.48
CA LYS A 17 -9.64 15.35 -9.91
C LYS A 17 -8.26 14.82 -10.24
N SER A 18 -8.08 13.50 -10.31
CA SER A 18 -6.76 12.88 -10.44
C SER A 18 -6.81 11.44 -10.95
N ASN A 19 -5.66 10.91 -11.36
CA ASN A 19 -5.49 9.50 -11.69
C ASN A 19 -5.47 8.64 -10.41
N ILE A 20 -6.65 8.37 -9.86
CA ILE A 20 -6.79 7.61 -8.61
C ILE A 20 -6.34 6.15 -8.75
N PHE A 21 -6.29 5.63 -9.98
CA PHE A 21 -5.80 4.28 -10.26
C PHE A 21 -4.33 4.10 -9.94
N GLU A 22 -3.52 5.15 -10.13
CA GLU A 22 -2.08 5.09 -9.82
C GLU A 22 -1.86 4.92 -8.32
N LEU A 23 -2.57 5.71 -7.51
CA LEU A 23 -2.50 5.61 -6.05
C LEU A 23 -3.00 4.24 -5.55
N ALA A 24 -4.11 3.75 -6.10
CA ALA A 24 -4.62 2.43 -5.77
C ALA A 24 -3.63 1.33 -6.18
N TYR A 25 -2.99 1.46 -7.35
CA TYR A 25 -1.98 0.52 -7.84
C TYR A 25 -0.76 0.46 -6.92
N GLN A 26 -0.21 1.61 -6.53
CA GLN A 26 0.88 1.67 -5.56
C GLN A 26 0.50 1.02 -4.22
N THR A 27 -0.71 1.29 -3.74
CA THR A 27 -1.22 0.67 -2.51
C THR A 27 -1.33 -0.85 -2.64
N VAL A 28 -1.82 -1.36 -3.78
CA VAL A 28 -1.94 -2.80 -4.04
C VAL A 28 -0.57 -3.46 -4.22
N ASN A 29 0.41 -2.77 -4.80
CA ASN A 29 1.78 -3.26 -4.88
C ASN A 29 2.41 -3.49 -3.51
N ILE A 30 2.10 -2.66 -2.50
CA ILE A 30 2.53 -2.92 -1.12
C ILE A 30 1.99 -4.27 -0.65
N PHE A 31 0.69 -4.56 -0.85
CA PHE A 31 0.14 -5.88 -0.51
C PHE A 31 0.85 -7.01 -1.24
N ASN A 32 1.10 -6.86 -2.54
CA ASN A 32 1.79 -7.89 -3.32
C ASN A 32 3.25 -8.10 -2.90
N LEU A 33 3.93 -7.06 -2.42
CA LEU A 33 5.25 -7.18 -1.79
C LEU A 33 5.18 -8.05 -0.54
N PHE A 34 4.23 -7.77 0.37
CA PHE A 34 4.03 -8.58 1.57
C PHE A 34 3.59 -10.00 1.26
N ILE A 35 2.74 -10.21 0.25
CA ILE A 35 2.31 -11.55 -0.18
C ILE A 35 3.49 -12.36 -0.76
N THR A 36 4.44 -11.71 -1.43
CA THR A 36 5.54 -12.41 -2.12
C THR A 36 6.74 -12.66 -1.22
N TYR A 37 7.06 -11.70 -0.34
CA TYR A 37 8.31 -11.68 0.43
C TYR A 37 8.07 -11.50 1.94
N GLY A 38 6.82 -11.45 2.39
CA GLY A 38 6.48 -11.16 3.78
C GLY A 38 7.03 -12.20 4.76
N ASP A 39 7.22 -13.44 4.32
CA ASP A 39 7.89 -14.49 5.10
C ASP A 39 9.32 -14.12 5.51
N THR A 40 9.96 -13.23 4.75
CA THR A 40 11.37 -12.84 4.95
C THR A 40 11.53 -11.66 5.91
N PHE A 41 10.55 -10.76 6.01
CA PHE A 41 10.70 -9.51 6.78
C PHE A 41 9.53 -9.14 7.70
N LEU A 42 8.43 -9.90 7.71
CA LEU A 42 7.43 -9.75 8.75
C LEU A 42 7.99 -10.24 10.09
N PRO A 43 7.58 -9.62 11.21
CA PRO A 43 8.19 -9.88 12.52
C PRO A 43 7.90 -11.29 13.06
N SER A 44 6.84 -11.95 12.55
CA SER A 44 6.49 -13.31 12.94
C SER A 44 5.64 -14.00 11.86
N PRO A 45 5.61 -15.34 11.81
CA PRO A 45 4.69 -16.09 10.96
C PRO A 45 3.22 -15.74 11.20
N GLN A 46 2.84 -15.46 12.46
CA GLN A 46 1.48 -15.05 12.80
C GLN A 46 1.08 -13.76 12.08
N SER A 47 2.00 -12.80 11.93
CA SER A 47 1.72 -11.56 11.18
C SER A 47 1.40 -11.80 9.70
N TYR A 48 1.90 -12.90 9.13
CA TYR A 48 1.57 -13.32 7.78
C TYR A 48 0.17 -13.95 7.70
N ASP A 49 -0.19 -14.78 8.69
CA ASP A 49 -1.55 -15.30 8.83
C ASP A 49 -2.58 -14.19 9.01
N ASP A 50 -2.27 -13.20 9.85
CA ASP A 50 -3.12 -12.04 10.12
C ASP A 50 -3.33 -11.20 8.85
N LEU A 51 -2.29 -11.04 8.01
CA LEU A 51 -2.40 -10.36 6.73
C LEU A 51 -3.40 -11.07 5.81
N TYR A 52 -3.29 -12.39 5.67
CA TYR A 52 -4.17 -13.19 4.84
C TYR A 52 -5.60 -13.18 5.37
N TYR A 53 -5.77 -13.32 6.68
CA TYR A 53 -7.05 -13.18 7.36
C TYR A 53 -7.71 -11.83 7.05
N GLU A 54 -6.97 -10.72 7.17
CA GLU A 54 -7.50 -9.38 6.88
C GLU A 54 -7.89 -9.19 5.42
N ILE A 55 -7.12 -9.76 4.48
CA ILE A 55 -7.45 -9.74 3.04
C ILE A 55 -8.78 -10.45 2.80
N ILE A 56 -8.96 -11.65 3.37
CA ILE A 56 -10.19 -12.46 3.23
C ILE A 56 -11.37 -11.75 3.90
N ARG A 57 -11.19 -11.27 5.13
CA ARG A 57 -12.24 -10.58 5.90
C ARG A 57 -12.76 -9.35 5.16
N MET A 58 -11.86 -8.61 4.51
CA MET A 58 -12.19 -7.37 3.80
C MET A 58 -12.32 -7.55 2.28
N HIS A 59 -12.55 -8.78 1.80
CA HIS A 59 -12.57 -9.13 0.36
C HIS A 59 -13.45 -8.21 -0.50
N THR A 60 -14.61 -7.79 0.01
CA THR A 60 -15.54 -6.91 -0.72
C THR A 60 -14.90 -5.61 -1.21
N ILE A 61 -13.91 -5.06 -0.48
CA ILE A 61 -13.18 -3.87 -0.92
C ILE A 61 -12.33 -4.18 -2.15
N PHE A 62 -11.64 -5.32 -2.16
CA PHE A 62 -10.81 -5.75 -3.28
C PHE A 62 -11.66 -6.14 -4.50
N ASP A 63 -12.82 -6.77 -4.29
CA ASP A 63 -13.77 -7.07 -5.36
C ASP A 63 -14.32 -5.79 -6.02
N ASN A 64 -14.73 -4.83 -5.20
CA ASN A 64 -15.21 -3.53 -5.68
C ASN A 64 -14.10 -2.77 -6.42
N LEU A 65 -12.88 -2.77 -5.87
CA LEU A 65 -11.73 -2.12 -6.51
C LEU A 65 -11.38 -2.78 -7.85
N TYR A 66 -11.43 -4.10 -7.93
CA TYR A 66 -11.22 -4.83 -9.17
C TYR A 66 -12.30 -4.52 -10.20
N ALA A 67 -13.58 -4.54 -9.81
CA ALA A 67 -14.69 -4.19 -10.69
C ALA A 67 -14.56 -2.75 -11.19
N PHE A 68 -14.16 -1.83 -10.31
CA PHE A 68 -13.92 -0.44 -10.65
C PHE A 68 -12.79 -0.28 -11.69
N ALA A 69 -11.64 -0.91 -11.45
CA ALA A 69 -10.51 -0.92 -12.37
C ALA A 69 -10.87 -1.54 -13.73
N LEU A 70 -11.53 -2.70 -13.72
CA LEU A 70 -11.90 -3.44 -14.93
C LEU A 70 -12.90 -2.66 -15.80
N ARG A 71 -13.85 -1.97 -15.17
CA ARG A 71 -14.81 -1.10 -15.87
C ARG A 71 -14.07 -0.03 -16.66
N HIS A 72 -13.03 0.58 -16.10
CA HIS A 72 -12.29 1.67 -16.74
C HIS A 72 -11.18 1.21 -17.69
N SER A 73 -10.64 0.01 -17.51
CA SER A 73 -9.72 -0.59 -18.50
C SER A 73 -10.42 -1.02 -19.78
N SER A 74 -11.70 -1.41 -19.67
CA SER A 74 -12.49 -1.95 -20.78
C SER A 74 -13.29 -0.88 -21.54
N THR A 75 -13.41 0.33 -20.99
CA THR A 75 -14.11 1.43 -21.65
C THR A 75 -13.20 2.09 -22.68
N GLU A 76 -13.61 2.08 -23.94
CA GLU A 76 -12.89 2.78 -25.01
C GLU A 76 -12.87 4.29 -24.77
N GLY A 77 -11.70 4.92 -24.94
CA GLY A 77 -11.51 6.36 -24.73
C GLY A 77 -11.43 6.82 -23.27
N ALA A 78 -11.43 5.91 -22.29
CA ALA A 78 -11.27 6.29 -20.88
C ALA A 78 -9.90 6.92 -20.60
N THR A 79 -9.87 8.06 -19.90
CA THR A 79 -8.66 8.87 -19.65
C THR A 79 -7.53 8.10 -18.97
N TYR A 80 -7.85 7.20 -18.05
CA TYR A 80 -6.87 6.45 -17.25
C TYR A 80 -6.89 4.94 -17.54
N ARG A 81 -7.23 4.56 -18.78
CA ARG A 81 -7.42 3.17 -19.19
C ARG A 81 -6.24 2.26 -18.88
N GLU A 82 -5.03 2.71 -19.18
CA GLU A 82 -3.79 1.93 -18.98
C GLU A 82 -3.48 1.72 -17.50
N THR A 83 -3.55 2.78 -16.69
CA THR A 83 -3.35 2.67 -15.24
C THR A 83 -4.42 1.79 -14.58
N ALA A 84 -5.67 1.89 -15.03
CA ALA A 84 -6.75 1.02 -14.58
C ALA A 84 -6.48 -0.46 -14.93
N ALA A 85 -5.97 -0.74 -16.14
CA ALA A 85 -5.58 -2.09 -16.53
C ALA A 85 -4.42 -2.64 -15.69
N ARG A 86 -3.41 -1.81 -15.39
CA ARG A 86 -2.30 -2.16 -14.48
C ARG A 86 -2.80 -2.50 -13.08
N LEU A 87 -3.71 -1.68 -12.53
CA LEU A 87 -4.34 -1.96 -11.24
C LEU A 87 -5.11 -3.29 -11.26
N ALA A 88 -5.95 -3.51 -12.27
CA ALA A 88 -6.72 -4.75 -12.40
C ALA A 88 -5.80 -5.99 -12.44
N ASN A 89 -4.69 -5.92 -13.18
CA ASN A 89 -3.69 -6.99 -13.22
C ASN A 89 -2.98 -7.20 -11.87
N SER A 90 -2.66 -6.12 -11.15
CA SER A 90 -2.02 -6.22 -9.83
C SER A 90 -2.90 -6.87 -8.75
N LEU A 91 -4.22 -6.93 -8.96
CA LEU A 91 -5.18 -7.54 -8.04
C LEU A 91 -5.33 -9.06 -8.23
N ILE A 92 -4.74 -9.66 -9.27
CA ILE A 92 -4.92 -11.07 -9.62
C ILE A 92 -4.59 -12.00 -8.45
N ASN A 93 -3.44 -11.81 -7.79
CA ASN A 93 -3.02 -12.66 -6.67
C ASN A 93 -3.93 -12.50 -5.46
N ILE A 94 -4.32 -11.26 -5.13
CA ILE A 94 -5.26 -10.99 -4.03
C ILE A 94 -6.59 -11.69 -4.29
N LYS A 95 -7.10 -11.66 -5.52
CA LYS A 95 -8.32 -12.40 -5.89
C LYS A 95 -8.16 -13.91 -5.79
N ALA A 96 -7.00 -14.45 -6.16
CA ALA A 96 -6.71 -15.88 -6.03
C ALA A 96 -6.70 -16.31 -4.55
N ILE A 97 -6.09 -15.51 -3.68
CA ILE A 97 -6.10 -15.72 -2.22
C ILE A 97 -7.54 -15.76 -1.69
N ILE A 98 -8.33 -14.73 -1.99
CA ILE A 98 -9.73 -14.61 -1.55
C ILE A 98 -10.53 -15.82 -2.00
N ALA A 99 -10.47 -16.18 -3.29
CA ALA A 99 -11.23 -17.29 -3.84
C ALA A 99 -10.82 -18.64 -3.23
N HIS A 100 -9.52 -18.88 -3.07
CA HIS A 100 -8.99 -20.11 -2.48
C HIS A 100 -9.47 -20.29 -1.04
N PHE A 101 -9.22 -19.30 -0.18
CA PHE A 101 -9.52 -19.46 1.24
C PHE A 101 -11.01 -19.38 1.54
N ASN A 102 -11.81 -18.59 0.82
CA ASN A 102 -13.27 -18.65 0.97
C ASN A 102 -13.79 -20.06 0.66
N SER A 103 -13.30 -20.70 -0.41
CA SER A 103 -13.69 -22.08 -0.73
C SER A 103 -13.28 -23.08 0.38
N LYS A 104 -12.10 -22.91 0.98
CA LYS A 104 -11.64 -23.76 2.10
C LYS A 104 -12.45 -23.52 3.38
N ILE A 105 -12.75 -22.26 3.68
CA ILE A 105 -13.57 -21.85 4.82
C ILE A 105 -14.98 -22.43 4.69
N ASP A 106 -15.60 -22.33 3.51
CA ASP A 106 -16.93 -22.89 3.27
C ASP A 106 -16.94 -24.43 3.42
N THR A 107 -15.91 -25.09 2.89
CA THR A 107 -15.74 -26.54 3.02
C THR A 107 -15.58 -26.96 4.49
N TRP A 108 -14.74 -26.26 5.24
CA TRP A 108 -14.52 -26.52 6.66
C TRP A 108 -15.77 -26.24 7.50
N SER A 109 -16.46 -25.14 7.22
CA SER A 109 -17.73 -24.76 7.87
C SER A 109 -18.79 -25.85 7.70
N ALA A 110 -18.96 -26.35 6.47
CA ALA A 110 -19.91 -27.41 6.17
C ALA A 110 -19.55 -28.74 6.84
N ALA A 111 -18.26 -29.11 6.86
CA ALA A 111 -17.78 -30.35 7.47
C ALA A 111 -17.95 -30.36 9.00
N ASN A 112 -17.74 -29.21 9.66
CA ASN A 112 -17.82 -29.07 11.10
C ASN A 112 -19.20 -28.61 11.59
N GLN A 113 -20.11 -28.26 10.67
CA GLN A 113 -21.43 -27.70 10.97
C GLN A 113 -21.39 -26.44 11.86
N VAL A 114 -20.33 -25.63 11.72
CA VAL A 114 -20.12 -24.40 12.49
C VAL A 114 -20.34 -23.19 11.59
N PHE A 115 -21.26 -22.32 11.98
CA PHE A 115 -21.50 -21.01 11.34
C PHE A 115 -22.11 -20.01 12.34
N PRO A 116 -21.60 -18.76 12.45
CA PRO A 116 -20.39 -18.23 11.81
C PRO A 116 -19.10 -18.76 12.45
N LEU A 117 -17.99 -18.73 11.70
CA LEU A 117 -16.66 -19.10 12.22
C LEU A 117 -16.09 -17.97 13.09
N THR A 118 -15.33 -18.37 14.10
CA THR A 118 -14.48 -17.46 14.89
C THR A 118 -13.20 -17.11 14.13
N GLU A 119 -12.53 -16.03 14.54
CA GLU A 119 -11.23 -15.61 13.97
C GLU A 119 -10.18 -16.73 14.03
N GLU A 120 -10.02 -17.39 15.19
CA GLU A 120 -9.04 -18.48 15.34
C GLU A 120 -9.35 -19.68 14.44
N GLN A 121 -10.64 -20.01 14.22
CA GLN A 121 -11.02 -21.08 13.30
C GLN A 121 -10.68 -20.73 11.85
N VAL A 122 -10.85 -19.47 11.45
CA VAL A 122 -10.44 -19.02 10.11
C VAL A 122 -8.91 -19.07 9.98
N LEU A 123 -8.18 -18.59 10.99
CA LEU A 123 -6.71 -18.66 11.02
C LEU A 123 -6.20 -20.11 10.95
N GLU A 124 -6.85 -21.05 11.63
CA GLU A 124 -6.54 -22.48 11.53
C GLU A 124 -6.73 -23.00 10.10
N VAL A 125 -7.81 -22.63 9.42
CA VAL A 125 -8.02 -22.99 8.01
C VAL A 125 -6.93 -22.38 7.13
N ILE A 126 -6.52 -21.14 7.37
CA ILE A 126 -5.47 -20.47 6.60
C ILE A 126 -4.14 -21.24 6.75
N ARG A 127 -3.68 -21.46 7.99
CA ARG A 127 -2.41 -22.13 8.30
C ARG A 127 -2.30 -23.52 7.65
N ASN A 128 -3.43 -24.25 7.60
CA ASN A 128 -3.48 -25.61 7.08
C ASN A 128 -3.61 -25.71 5.55
N ASN A 129 -3.71 -24.59 4.81
CA ASN A 129 -4.00 -24.62 3.37
C ASN A 129 -3.10 -23.71 2.52
N TYR A 130 -1.97 -23.23 3.05
CA TYR A 130 -0.97 -22.47 2.28
C TYR A 130 -0.32 -23.29 1.16
N ASP A 131 -0.05 -24.57 1.41
CA ASP A 131 0.58 -25.51 0.49
C ASP A 131 -0.22 -25.70 -0.82
N THR A 132 -1.55 -25.58 -0.73
CA THR A 132 -2.46 -25.71 -1.88
C THR A 132 -2.72 -24.39 -2.61
N LEU A 133 -2.25 -23.26 -2.07
CA LEU A 133 -2.41 -21.96 -2.71
C LEU A 133 -1.34 -21.77 -3.80
N THR A 134 -1.79 -21.48 -5.02
CA THR A 134 -0.91 -21.14 -6.15
C THR A 134 -1.11 -19.68 -6.55
N LEU A 135 -0.03 -18.90 -6.55
CA LEU A 135 -0.03 -17.50 -6.94
C LEU A 135 0.80 -17.26 -8.21
N LYS A 136 0.47 -16.20 -8.93
CA LYS A 136 1.24 -15.76 -10.09
C LYS A 136 2.48 -15.01 -9.60
N LEU A 137 3.63 -15.27 -10.20
CA LEU A 137 4.81 -14.42 -10.00
C LEU A 137 4.52 -13.01 -10.49
N GLN A 138 4.76 -12.03 -9.61
CA GLN A 138 4.51 -10.63 -9.91
C GLN A 138 5.82 -9.92 -10.15
N ASP A 139 5.98 -9.40 -11.36
CA ASP A 139 7.19 -8.72 -11.78
C ASP A 139 7.21 -7.27 -11.27
N GLY A 140 8.42 -6.76 -10.99
CA GLY A 140 8.65 -5.35 -10.71
C GLY A 140 8.16 -4.87 -9.33
N LEU A 141 8.05 -5.75 -8.34
CA LEU A 141 7.78 -5.35 -6.95
C LEU A 141 8.99 -4.68 -6.28
N ASP A 142 10.19 -4.93 -6.81
CA ASP A 142 11.47 -4.32 -6.43
C ASP A 142 11.74 -3.00 -7.16
N LEU A 143 10.97 -2.70 -8.21
CA LEU A 143 11.06 -1.46 -8.97
C LEU A 143 10.27 -0.36 -8.27
N TYR A 144 10.99 0.51 -7.55
CA TYR A 144 10.46 1.78 -7.08
C TYR A 144 11.06 2.93 -7.88
N GLU A 145 10.29 4.00 -7.98
CA GLU A 145 10.80 5.22 -8.60
C GLU A 145 11.74 5.93 -7.61
N THR A 146 13.03 5.98 -7.94
CA THR A 146 13.99 6.73 -7.14
C THR A 146 13.67 8.21 -7.22
N TYR A 147 13.71 8.89 -6.07
CA TYR A 147 13.61 10.35 -6.03
C TYR A 147 14.59 10.97 -7.02
N SER A 148 14.09 11.87 -7.87
CA SER A 148 14.90 12.65 -8.80
C SER A 148 14.68 14.12 -8.53
N ALA A 149 15.77 14.82 -8.17
CA ALA A 149 15.75 16.26 -7.90
C ALA A 149 15.31 17.09 -9.14
N ASP A 150 15.38 16.49 -10.33
CA ASP A 150 14.99 17.11 -11.60
C ASP A 150 13.46 17.19 -11.77
N ARG A 151 12.67 16.62 -10.84
CA ARG A 151 11.21 16.69 -10.82
C ARG A 151 10.71 17.89 -10.02
N PRO A 152 10.21 18.96 -10.68
CA PRO A 152 9.92 20.22 -10.01
C PRO A 152 8.80 20.11 -8.95
N SER A 153 7.81 19.25 -9.17
CA SER A 153 6.66 19.07 -8.27
C SER A 153 7.04 18.39 -6.95
N GLU A 154 7.95 17.41 -7.00
CA GLU A 154 8.42 16.69 -5.80
C GLU A 154 9.33 17.61 -4.97
N ALA A 155 10.26 18.32 -5.63
CA ALA A 155 11.12 19.31 -4.96
C ALA A 155 10.30 20.38 -4.25
N GLN A 156 9.26 20.94 -4.90
CA GLN A 156 8.42 21.96 -4.29
C GLN A 156 7.62 21.43 -3.09
N TYR A 157 7.14 20.18 -3.16
CA TYR A 157 6.47 19.53 -2.04
C TYR A 157 7.39 19.41 -0.83
N PHE A 158 8.61 18.88 -0.99
CA PHE A 158 9.56 18.74 0.11
C PHE A 158 10.00 20.09 0.68
N VAL A 159 10.19 21.11 -0.17
CA VAL A 159 10.45 22.48 0.30
C VAL A 159 9.31 22.98 1.19
N ASN A 160 8.06 22.71 0.84
CA ASN A 160 6.92 23.12 1.65
C ASN A 160 6.85 22.35 2.98
N VAL A 161 7.15 21.05 2.99
CA VAL A 161 7.22 20.24 4.22
C VAL A 161 8.31 20.75 5.15
N VAL A 162 9.53 20.98 4.64
CA VAL A 162 10.65 21.52 5.43
C VAL A 162 10.29 22.89 5.98
N LYS A 163 9.67 23.76 5.18
CA LYS A 163 9.19 25.07 5.65
C LYS A 163 8.18 24.94 6.79
N SER A 164 7.22 24.02 6.69
CA SER A 164 6.25 23.77 7.75
C SER A 164 6.93 23.30 9.02
N MET A 165 7.84 22.32 8.93
CA MET A 165 8.59 21.82 10.09
C MET A 165 9.43 22.92 10.76
N VAL A 166 10.10 23.77 9.98
CA VAL A 166 10.86 24.92 10.50
C VAL A 166 9.94 25.94 11.16
N PHE A 167 8.76 26.17 10.59
CA PHE A 167 7.76 27.07 11.16
C PHE A 167 7.24 26.53 12.50
N ASP A 168 6.81 25.27 12.53
CA ASP A 168 6.31 24.59 13.73
C ASP A 168 7.38 24.56 14.82
N TYR A 169 8.64 24.26 14.47
CA TYR A 169 9.76 24.27 15.40
C TYR A 169 10.00 25.66 16.01
N ARG A 170 9.91 26.73 15.20
CA ARG A 170 10.08 28.11 15.65
C ARG A 170 8.92 28.60 16.52
N GLU A 171 7.70 28.17 16.26
CA GLU A 171 6.56 28.47 17.15
C GLU A 171 6.70 27.75 18.50
N LEU A 172 7.18 26.50 18.48
CA LEU A 172 7.37 25.72 19.71
C LEU A 172 8.59 26.19 20.53
N HIS A 173 9.62 26.73 19.86
CA HIS A 173 10.87 27.23 20.46
C HIS A 173 11.08 28.69 20.05
N SER A 174 10.31 29.58 20.70
CA SER A 174 10.25 31.02 20.40
C SER A 174 11.56 31.78 20.63
N GLU A 175 12.49 31.23 21.40
CA GLU A 175 13.82 31.79 21.62
C GLU A 175 14.92 30.74 21.39
N ILE A 176 15.38 30.61 20.14
CA ILE A 176 16.64 29.92 19.86
C ILE A 176 17.76 30.87 20.28
N SER A 177 18.59 30.46 21.23
CA SER A 177 19.73 31.27 21.67
C SER A 177 20.72 31.49 20.50
N VAL A 178 21.38 32.64 20.47
CA VAL A 178 22.45 32.93 19.49
C VAL A 178 23.51 31.81 19.45
N LYS A 179 23.76 31.17 20.60
CA LYS A 179 24.69 30.05 20.72
C LYS A 179 24.18 28.78 20.01
N GLU A 180 22.89 28.50 20.11
CA GLU A 180 22.25 27.37 19.43
C GLU A 180 22.17 27.60 17.92
N GLN A 181 21.88 28.84 17.49
CA GLN A 181 21.95 29.21 16.07
C GLN A 181 23.34 28.99 15.47
N GLN A 182 24.41 29.36 16.20
CA GLN A 182 25.78 29.12 15.75
C GLN A 182 26.11 27.64 15.65
N LEU A 183 25.68 26.83 16.62
CA LEU A 183 25.90 25.38 16.60
C LEU A 183 25.18 24.71 15.42
N ILE A 184 23.91 25.03 15.19
CA ILE A 184 23.14 24.50 14.06
C ILE A 184 23.78 24.92 12.73
N MET A 185 24.20 26.19 12.61
CA MET A 185 24.85 26.66 11.39
C MET A 185 26.17 25.94 11.14
N GLN A 186 26.94 25.65 12.18
CA GLN A 186 28.20 24.91 12.07
C GLN A 186 27.96 23.44 11.68
N GLU A 187 26.92 22.79 12.21
CA GLU A 187 26.52 21.44 11.78
C GLU A 187 26.09 21.41 10.31
N VAL A 188 25.22 22.34 9.88
CA VAL A 188 24.75 22.41 8.48
C VAL A 188 25.92 22.62 7.51
N LEU A 189 26.86 23.50 7.85
CA LEU A 189 28.07 23.73 7.06
C LEU A 189 28.97 22.48 7.00
N THR A 190 29.05 21.72 8.09
CA THR A 190 29.83 20.48 8.13
C THR A 190 29.19 19.39 7.25
N TYR A 191 27.86 19.26 7.31
CA TYR A 191 27.11 18.32 6.46
C TYR A 191 27.20 18.66 4.97
N THR A 192 27.08 19.94 4.61
CA THR A 192 27.21 20.38 3.20
C THR A 192 28.64 20.20 2.69
N ALA A 193 29.66 20.44 3.51
CA ALA A 193 31.04 20.17 3.15
C ALA A 193 31.32 18.67 2.93
N GLN A 194 30.68 17.78 3.70
CA GLN A 194 30.81 16.33 3.52
C GLN A 194 30.15 15.84 2.22
N GLN A 195 29.03 16.43 1.81
CA GLN A 195 28.34 16.07 0.56
C GLN A 195 29.07 16.55 -0.70
N CYS A 196 29.92 17.59 -0.63
CA CYS A 196 30.73 18.04 -1.77
C CYS A 196 31.99 17.18 -2.03
N ILE A 197 32.30 16.20 -1.17
CA ILE A 197 33.49 15.34 -1.27
C ILE A 197 33.15 13.94 -1.82
N THR A 198 31.86 13.66 -2.08
CA THR A 198 31.38 12.40 -2.70
C THR A 198 30.78 12.68 -4.06
#